data_AF-A0A2G4G6U8-F1
#
_entry.id   AF-A0A2G4G6U8-F1
#
_cell.length_a   1.000
_cell.length_b   1.000
_cell.length_c   1.000
_cell.angle_alpha   90.00
_cell.angle_beta   90.00
_cell.angle_gamma   90.00
#
_symmetry.space_group_name_H-M   'P 1'
#
loop_
_entity.id
_entity.type
_entity.pdbx_description
1 polymer ?
#
loop_
_entity_poly.entity_id
_entity_poly.type
_entity_poly.pdbx_seq_one_letter_code
_entity_poly.pdbx_strand_id
1 'polypeptide(L)' 'MLSQLLMINQEPGAMPGEGLTAIETFTYFVAAPVGLFLLISLITWALTGEKKKSKSTSSITHIE' A
#
# COMPACT_ATOMS: atom_id res chain seq x y z
N MET A 1 32.29 -28.72 -20.45
CA MET A 1 32.87 -27.36 -20.58
C MET A 1 31.80 -26.26 -20.45
N LEU A 2 30.59 -26.42 -21.01
CA LEU A 2 29.48 -25.47 -20.77
C LEU A 2 29.00 -25.42 -19.30
N SER A 3 29.18 -26.51 -18.55
CA SER A 3 28.72 -26.66 -17.16
C SER A 3 29.40 -25.71 -16.16
N GLN A 4 30.58 -25.18 -16.50
CA GLN A 4 31.36 -24.31 -15.61
C GLN A 4 30.92 -22.84 -15.65
N LEU A 5 30.17 -22.40 -16.68
CA LEU A 5 29.66 -21.03 -16.79
C LEU A 5 28.37 -20.80 -15.99
N LEU A 6 27.67 -21.86 -15.58
CA LEU A 6 26.43 -21.79 -14.80
C LEU A 6 26.66 -21.81 -13.28
N MET A 7 27.88 -22.10 -12.82
CA MET A 7 28.21 -22.09 -11.41
C MET A 7 28.56 -20.66 -10.98
N ILE A 8 27.51 -19.84 -10.80
CA ILE A 8 27.59 -18.62 -10.00
C ILE A 8 28.21 -19.00 -8.65
N ASN A 9 29.21 -18.25 -8.19
CA ASN A 9 29.81 -18.42 -6.87
C ASN A 9 28.73 -18.11 -5.81
N GLN A 10 28.04 -19.14 -5.31
CA GLN A 10 27.00 -19.04 -4.30
C GLN A 10 27.68 -18.97 -2.93
N GLU A 11 27.65 -17.80 -2.28
CA GLU A 11 28.04 -17.68 -0.87
C GLU A 11 27.14 -18.58 0.02
N PRO A 12 27.63 -19.07 1.17
CA PRO A 12 26.80 -19.83 2.10
C PRO A 12 25.49 -19.07 2.43
N GLY A 13 24.34 -19.68 2.13
CA GLY A 13 23.02 -19.05 2.30
C GLY A 13 22.43 -18.38 1.06
N ALA A 14 23.12 -18.40 -0.08
CA ALA A 14 22.63 -17.84 -1.35
C ALA A 14 21.55 -18.70 -2.05
N MET A 15 21.16 -19.84 -1.47
CA MET A 15 20.04 -20.65 -1.95
C MET A 15 18.71 -20.07 -1.45
N PRO A 16 17.85 -19.53 -2.33
CA PRO A 16 16.51 -19.13 -1.93
C PRO A 16 15.71 -20.36 -1.48
N GLY A 17 14.88 -20.20 -0.45
CA GLY A 17 13.95 -21.24 -0.01
C GLY A 17 12.86 -21.52 -1.04
N GLU A 18 12.01 -22.49 -0.77
CA GLU A 18 10.85 -22.75 -1.62
C GLU A 18 10.00 -21.48 -1.80
N GLY A 19 9.58 -21.25 -3.03
CA GLY A 19 8.71 -20.12 -3.34
C GLY A 19 7.35 -20.27 -2.69
N LEU A 20 6.77 -19.15 -2.26
CA LEU A 20 5.40 -19.11 -1.78
C LEU A 20 4.42 -19.49 -2.90
N THR A 21 3.27 -20.02 -2.52
CA THR A 21 2.18 -20.24 -3.49
C THR A 21 1.71 -18.91 -4.09
N ALA A 22 1.04 -18.96 -5.24
CA ALA A 22 0.51 -17.76 -5.89
C ALA A 22 -0.47 -16.99 -4.97
N ILE A 23 -1.29 -17.72 -4.20
CA ILE A 23 -2.24 -17.13 -3.26
C ILE A 23 -1.51 -16.45 -2.11
N GLU A 24 -0.50 -17.08 -1.52
CA GLU A 24 0.29 -16.47 -0.44
C GLU A 24 1.03 -15.22 -0.91
N THR A 25 1.67 -15.30 -2.08
CA THR A 25 2.39 -14.16 -2.67
C THR A 25 1.44 -12.99 -2.91
N PHE A 26 0.31 -13.25 -3.57
CA PHE A 26 -0.69 -12.20 -3.79
C PHE A 26 -1.24 -11.64 -2.48
N THR A 27 -1.53 -12.51 -1.52
CA THR A 27 -2.10 -12.11 -0.24
C THR A 27 -1.14 -11.21 0.54
N TYR A 28 0.13 -11.61 0.66
CA TYR A 28 1.11 -10.86 1.47
C TYR A 28 1.63 -9.61 0.79
N PHE A 29 1.85 -9.63 -0.52
CA PHE A 29 2.52 -8.52 -1.21
C PHE A 29 1.56 -7.58 -1.93
N VAL A 30 0.28 -7.94 -2.08
CA VAL A 30 -0.72 -7.09 -2.75
C VAL A 30 -1.95 -6.89 -1.88
N ALA A 31 -2.66 -7.96 -1.51
CA ALA A 31 -3.93 -7.84 -0.81
C ALA A 31 -3.78 -7.23 0.59
N ALA A 32 -2.78 -7.65 1.37
CA ALA A 32 -2.55 -7.13 2.71
C ALA A 32 -2.13 -5.64 2.70
N PRO A 33 -1.15 -5.20 1.88
CA PRO A 33 -0.84 -3.76 1.75
C PRO A 33 -2.03 -2.91 1.30
N VAL A 34 -2.78 -3.35 0.28
CA VAL A 34 -3.96 -2.63 -0.24
C VAL A 34 -5.08 -2.62 0.79
N GLY A 35 -5.34 -3.75 1.43
CA GLY A 35 -6.36 -3.89 2.48
C GLY A 35 -6.06 -2.98 3.68
N LEU A 36 -4.81 -2.92 4.12
CA LEU A 36 -4.39 -2.02 5.20
C LEU A 36 -4.60 -0.55 4.81
N PHE A 37 -4.22 -0.17 3.59
CA PHE A 37 -4.45 1.18 3.08
C PHE A 37 -5.93 1.55 3.04
N LEU A 38 -6.79 0.67 2.52
CA LEU A 38 -8.23 0.90 2.45
C LEU A 38 -8.87 0.98 3.84
N LEU A 39 -8.45 0.11 4.77
CA LEU A 39 -8.91 0.14 6.16
C LEU A 39 -8.58 1.49 6.80
N ILE A 40 -7.33 1.95 6.70
CA ILE A 40 -6.93 3.25 7.26
C ILE A 40 -7.68 4.39 6.57
N SER A 41 -7.82 4.35 5.25
CA SER A 41 -8.56 5.37 4.49
C SER A 41 -10.00 5.49 4.96
N LEU A 42 -10.67 4.36 5.18
CA LEU A 42 -12.05 4.32 5.66
C LEU A 42 -12.17 4.83 7.10
N ILE A 43 -11.23 4.47 7.98
CA ILE A 43 -11.16 5.00 9.34
C ILE A 43 -10.95 6.52 9.31
N THR A 44 -9.98 7.02 8.55
CA THR A 44 -9.70 8.46 8.44
C THR A 44 -10.91 9.21 7.89
N TRP A 45 -11.55 8.69 6.84
CA TRP A 45 -12.75 9.30 6.28
C TRP A 45 -13.89 9.33 7.30
N ALA A 46 -14.15 8.23 8.02
CA ALA A 46 -15.19 8.20 9.04
C ALA A 46 -14.93 9.18 10.20
N LEU A 47 -13.67 9.33 10.63
CA LEU A 47 -13.30 10.20 11.74
C LEU A 47 -13.13 11.68 11.34
N THR A 48 -12.80 11.96 10.08
CA THR A 48 -12.33 13.29 9.62
C THR A 48 -13.18 13.89 8.50
N GLY A 49 -14.02 13.08 7.85
CA GLY A 49 -14.78 13.43 6.64
C GLY A 49 -15.98 14.35 6.90
N GLU A 50 -16.54 14.36 8.11
CA GLU A 50 -17.60 15.30 8.49
C GLU A 50 -17.00 16.67 8.85
N LYS A 51 -16.51 17.38 7.84
CA LYS A 51 -16.34 18.83 7.92
C LYS A 51 -17.64 19.43 7.45
N LYS A 52 -18.65 19.49 8.32
CA LYS A 52 -19.78 20.39 8.07
C LYS A 52 -19.19 21.76 7.78
N LYS A 53 -19.40 22.25 6.55
CA LYS A 53 -19.22 23.66 6.19
C LYS A 53 -20.22 24.45 7.04
N SER A 54 -19.94 24.59 8.33
CA SER A 54 -20.70 25.44 9.24
C SER A 54 -20.29 26.87 8.95
N LYS A 55 -21.00 27.44 7.96
CA LYS A 55 -21.52 28.80 7.92
C LYS A 55 -20.54 29.94 8.25
N SER A 56 -20.23 30.75 7.24
CA SER A 56 -20.50 32.18 7.36
C SER A 56 -20.75 32.79 5.99
N THR A 57 -22.01 33.12 5.78
CA THR A 57 -22.49 34.11 4.82
C THR A 57 -21.83 35.46 5.16
N SER A 58 -20.56 35.65 4.84
CA SER A 58 -19.96 36.97 4.96
C SER A 58 -20.34 37.75 3.70
N SER A 59 -21.43 38.50 3.85
CA SER A 59 -21.85 39.60 3.01
C SER A 59 -20.74 40.67 2.97
N ILE A 60 -19.65 40.38 2.25
CA ILE A 60 -18.55 41.34 2.03
C ILE A 60 -18.78 42.11 0.71
N THR A 61 -19.83 41.80 -0.05
CA THR A 61 -20.12 42.39 -1.38
C THR A 61 -21.40 43.23 -1.42
N HIS A 62 -21.91 43.73 -0.30
CA HIS A 62 -23.06 44.65 -0.27
C HIS A 62 -22.59 46.06 0.11
N ILE A 63 -22.87 47.04 -0.76
CA ILE A 63 -22.63 48.47 -0.54
C ILE A 63 -23.93 49.19 -0.91
N GLU A 64 -24.46 49.98 0.03
CA GLU A 64 -25.63 50.87 -0.11
C GLU A 64 -25.22 52.25 -0.61
#